data_AF-A0AAW2TCH6-F1
#
_entry.id   AF-A0AAW2TCH6-F1
#
_cell.length_a   1.000
_cell.length_b   1.000
_cell.length_c   1.000
_cell.angle_alpha   90.00
_cell.angle_beta   90.00
_cell.angle_gamma   90.00
#
_symmetry.space_group_name_H-M   'P 1'
#
loop_
_entity.id
_entity.type
_entity.pdbx_description
1 polymer ?
#
loop_
_entity_poly.entity_id
_entity_poly.type
_entity_poly.pdbx_seq_one_letter_code
_entity_poly.pdbx_strand_id
1 'polypeptide(L)'
;MIGTSKANTNELISSSSAWQRPDMVAFNKIKTVTGEAPLVSAISEDDISTRRAWGLWSPLSSLKSQLSVSPIPSPNAPPPPPLPPPPPPPRRSQERIHMFTNDQRQKERTGKYGSPRLEYLQELVTQFQNATSEEIKEKIVANLGNFAYDPYNYTFLRQLNVLELFLDCLTEPNERLVEFAIGGICNACADPANAEVIIQCEGIPLIIQCLSSPVRNTVSYALGSLYYLCNATTRDEILRPEIVDAIKRFAAAGAVNVGFSNLAQAFLDKHVSELN
;
A
#
# COMPACT_ATOMS: atom_id res chain seq x y z
N MET A 1 22.02 29.03 42.06
CA MET A 1 21.08 27.92 42.35
C MET A 1 19.85 28.20 41.52
N ILE A 2 19.71 27.63 40.32
CA ILE A 2 19.21 26.26 40.02
C ILE A 2 17.79 26.09 40.64
N GLY A 3 16.72 25.80 39.89
CA GLY A 3 16.67 25.33 38.50
C GLY A 3 15.28 25.42 37.88
N THR A 4 15.31 25.43 36.56
CA THR A 4 14.20 25.27 35.63
C THR A 4 13.68 23.83 35.67
N SER A 5 12.39 23.64 35.94
CA SER A 5 11.75 22.33 35.81
C SER A 5 11.44 22.07 34.34
N LYS A 6 12.19 21.15 33.73
CA LYS A 6 11.96 20.65 32.38
C LYS A 6 10.69 19.80 32.37
N ALA A 7 9.75 20.13 31.48
CA ALA A 7 8.67 19.22 31.10
C ALA A 7 9.28 17.92 30.56
N ASN A 8 8.82 16.81 31.12
CA ASN A 8 9.35 15.47 30.89
C ASN A 8 8.84 14.95 29.53
N THR A 9 9.72 14.81 28.54
CA THR A 9 9.41 14.39 27.15
C THR A 9 9.24 12.88 26.97
N ASN A 10 8.72 12.16 27.98
CA ASN A 10 8.69 10.69 27.99
C ASN A 10 7.31 10.02 28.00
N GLU A 11 6.24 10.72 27.64
CA GLU A 11 4.89 10.12 27.45
C GLU A 11 4.46 9.95 25.97
N LEU A 12 5.40 9.79 25.04
CA LEU A 12 5.10 9.53 23.62
C LEU A 12 5.49 8.13 23.12
N ILE A 13 5.79 7.18 24.02
CA ILE A 13 6.14 5.81 23.64
C ILE A 13 5.25 4.81 24.38
N SER A 14 3.97 4.73 23.99
CA SER A 14 3.15 3.51 24.16
C SER A 14 1.81 3.65 23.42
N SER A 15 1.80 3.48 22.11
CA SER A 15 0.54 3.26 21.36
C SER A 15 0.68 2.30 20.17
N SER A 16 1.68 1.42 20.21
CA SER A 16 1.94 0.40 19.17
C SER A 16 0.90 -0.73 19.08
N SER A 17 -0.33 -0.55 19.60
CA SER A 17 -1.39 -1.56 19.56
C SER A 17 -2.78 -1.02 19.17
N ALA A 18 -2.91 0.26 18.79
CA ALA A 18 -4.22 0.88 18.62
C ALA A 18 -4.74 1.02 17.17
N TRP A 19 -3.97 0.69 16.13
CA TRP A 19 -4.33 1.12 14.76
C TRP A 19 -4.27 -0.01 13.72
N GLN A 20 -5.13 -1.00 13.90
CA GLN A 20 -5.79 -1.65 12.77
C GLN A 20 -7.27 -1.33 12.91
N ARG A 21 -7.69 -0.15 12.44
CA ARG A 21 -9.12 0.10 12.30
C ARG A 21 -9.67 -1.03 11.40
N PRO A 22 -10.77 -1.72 11.79
CA PRO A 22 -11.34 -2.83 11.02
C PRO A 22 -11.67 -2.49 9.55
N ASP A 23 -11.86 -1.20 9.25
CA ASP A 23 -12.12 -0.65 7.91
C ASP A 23 -10.94 -0.81 6.94
N MET A 24 -9.70 -0.69 7.40
CA MET A 24 -8.47 -0.91 6.61
C MET A 24 -8.35 -2.37 6.15
N VAL A 25 -8.80 -3.32 6.97
CA VAL A 25 -8.78 -4.75 6.63
C VAL A 25 -9.85 -5.07 5.59
N ALA A 26 -11.01 -4.42 5.64
CA ALA A 26 -12.07 -4.59 4.64
C ALA A 26 -11.63 -4.04 3.27
N PHE A 27 -11.01 -2.86 3.25
CA PHE A 27 -10.55 -2.21 2.02
C PHE A 27 -9.43 -2.99 1.31
N ASN A 28 -8.44 -3.50 2.06
CA ASN A 28 -7.38 -4.34 1.49
C ASN A 28 -7.87 -5.74 1.10
N LYS A 29 -8.91 -6.26 1.76
CA LYS A 29 -9.60 -7.50 1.32
C LYS A 29 -10.34 -7.29 0.00
N ILE A 30 -10.96 -6.13 -0.21
CA ILE A 30 -11.62 -5.82 -1.49
C ILE A 30 -10.58 -5.72 -2.61
N LYS A 31 -9.46 -4.99 -2.41
CA LYS A 31 -8.35 -4.90 -3.39
C LYS A 31 -7.76 -6.27 -3.76
N THR A 32 -7.60 -7.16 -2.78
CA THR A 32 -7.03 -8.50 -3.02
C THR A 32 -7.99 -9.47 -3.68
N VAL A 33 -9.30 -9.34 -3.45
CA VAL A 33 -10.34 -10.18 -4.07
C VAL A 33 -10.64 -9.73 -5.51
N THR A 34 -10.47 -8.45 -5.84
CA THR A 34 -10.78 -7.90 -7.18
C THR A 34 -9.67 -8.06 -8.20
N GLY A 35 -8.51 -8.61 -7.82
CA GLY A 35 -7.37 -8.83 -8.72
C GLY A 35 -6.68 -7.54 -9.17
N GLU A 36 -6.93 -6.42 -8.50
CA GLU A 36 -6.19 -5.17 -8.72
C GLU A 36 -4.79 -5.39 -8.17
N ALA A 37 -3.87 -5.72 -9.07
CA ALA A 37 -2.49 -6.03 -8.72
C ALA A 37 -1.90 -4.88 -7.88
N PRO A 38 -1.06 -5.18 -6.87
CA PRO A 38 -0.31 -4.14 -6.18
C PRO A 38 0.49 -3.31 -7.20
N LEU A 39 0.83 -2.05 -6.87
CA LEU A 39 1.73 -1.17 -7.65
C LEU A 39 3.07 -1.84 -8.06
N VAL A 40 3.36 -3.01 -7.48
CA VAL A 40 4.46 -3.94 -7.72
C VAL A 40 4.72 -4.26 -9.20
N SER A 41 3.73 -4.27 -10.09
CA SER A 41 3.98 -4.60 -11.51
C SER A 41 4.81 -3.56 -12.27
N ALA A 42 5.07 -2.39 -11.67
CA ALA A 42 5.87 -1.32 -12.27
C ALA A 42 7.36 -1.34 -11.87
N ILE A 43 7.75 -2.18 -10.92
CA ILE A 43 9.12 -2.22 -10.39
C ILE A 43 9.86 -3.41 -11.03
N SER A 44 11.12 -3.18 -11.45
CA SER A 44 11.99 -4.23 -12.00
C SER A 44 11.96 -5.49 -11.12
N GLU A 45 12.03 -6.66 -11.74
CA GLU A 45 11.98 -7.96 -11.05
C GLU A 45 13.02 -8.08 -9.91
N ASP A 46 14.07 -7.27 -9.92
CA ASP A 46 15.21 -7.30 -9.00
C ASP A 46 14.99 -6.59 -7.65
N ASP A 47 13.90 -5.84 -7.43
CA ASP A 47 13.70 -5.14 -6.14
C ASP A 47 13.12 -6.06 -5.05
N ILE A 48 14.03 -6.71 -4.31
CA ILE A 48 13.78 -7.72 -3.26
C ILE A 48 12.99 -7.13 -2.06
N SER A 49 13.06 -5.82 -1.82
CA SER A 49 12.36 -5.16 -0.70
C SER A 49 10.84 -5.22 -0.88
N THR A 50 10.37 -4.99 -2.11
CA THR A 50 8.96 -4.89 -2.48
C THR A 50 8.27 -6.26 -2.52
N ARG A 51 8.96 -7.31 -2.99
CA ARG A 51 8.45 -8.70 -3.00
C ARG A 51 8.16 -9.24 -1.59
N ARG A 52 8.94 -8.83 -0.58
CA ARG A 52 8.79 -9.28 0.82
C ARG A 52 7.70 -8.57 1.60
N ALA A 53 7.34 -7.33 1.23
CA ALA A 53 6.27 -6.58 1.88
C ALA A 53 4.89 -7.26 1.72
N TRP A 54 4.72 -8.03 0.64
CA TRP A 54 3.45 -8.68 0.29
C TRP A 54 3.43 -10.20 0.45
N GLY A 55 4.49 -10.81 1.00
CA GLY A 55 4.54 -12.27 1.20
C GLY A 55 4.55 -13.09 -0.10
N LEU A 56 4.88 -12.49 -1.25
CA LEU A 56 4.94 -13.14 -2.56
C LEU A 56 6.27 -13.91 -2.72
N TRP A 57 6.46 -14.96 -1.91
CA TRP A 57 7.46 -15.99 -2.21
C TRP A 57 6.75 -17.27 -2.62
N SER A 58 6.60 -17.48 -3.92
CA SER A 58 6.57 -18.80 -4.53
C SER A 58 7.22 -18.66 -5.91
N PRO A 59 8.50 -19.03 -6.08
CA PRO A 59 9.14 -18.91 -7.37
C PRO A 59 8.56 -19.95 -8.34
N LEU A 60 8.23 -19.50 -9.56
CA LEU A 60 7.79 -20.33 -10.70
C LEU A 60 8.80 -21.45 -11.07
N SER A 61 10.01 -21.43 -10.52
CA SER A 61 10.97 -22.54 -10.62
C SER A 61 10.52 -23.82 -9.90
N SER A 62 9.66 -23.73 -8.89
CA SER A 62 9.12 -24.91 -8.19
C SER A 62 8.11 -25.72 -9.00
N LEU A 63 7.58 -25.19 -10.12
CA LEU A 63 6.71 -25.97 -11.02
C LEU A 63 7.49 -26.70 -12.12
N LYS A 64 8.75 -26.31 -12.40
CA LYS A 64 9.61 -27.01 -13.37
C LYS A 64 10.43 -28.14 -12.75
N SER A 65 10.67 -28.12 -11.43
CA SER A 65 11.42 -29.19 -10.75
C SER A 65 10.60 -30.46 -10.50
N GLN A 66 9.30 -30.49 -10.80
CA GLN A 66 8.48 -31.71 -10.74
C GLN A 66 8.44 -32.51 -12.05
N LEU A 67 9.18 -32.08 -13.08
CA LEU A 67 9.41 -32.85 -14.31
C LEU A 67 10.91 -32.96 -14.57
N SER A 68 11.64 -33.60 -13.65
CA SER A 68 13.00 -34.07 -13.89
C SER A 68 13.03 -35.59 -13.82
N VAL A 69 13.27 -36.21 -14.97
CA VAL A 69 13.39 -37.65 -15.18
C VAL A 69 14.54 -38.18 -14.33
N SER A 70 14.24 -39.13 -13.43
CA SER A 70 15.27 -39.84 -12.67
C SER A 70 16.02 -40.85 -13.57
N PRO A 71 17.32 -41.12 -13.34
CA PRO A 71 18.06 -42.13 -14.09
C PRO A 71 17.55 -43.54 -13.82
N ILE A 72 17.54 -44.38 -14.85
CA ILE A 72 17.18 -45.81 -14.81
C ILE A 72 18.20 -46.57 -13.93
N PRO A 73 17.78 -47.36 -12.93
CA PRO A 73 18.69 -48.19 -12.14
C PRO A 73 18.95 -49.55 -12.81
N SER A 74 20.18 -50.07 -12.65
CA SER A 74 20.60 -51.42 -13.08
C SER A 74 19.75 -52.53 -12.43
N PRO A 75 19.54 -53.68 -13.10
CA PRO A 75 18.37 -54.52 -12.85
C PRO A 75 18.48 -55.59 -11.74
N ASN A 76 19.38 -55.51 -10.74
CA ASN A 76 19.58 -56.65 -9.80
C ASN A 76 19.91 -56.31 -8.32
N ALA A 77 19.37 -55.23 -7.75
CA ALA A 77 19.44 -55.01 -6.29
C ALA A 77 18.03 -55.07 -5.65
N PRO A 78 17.81 -55.82 -4.55
CA PRO A 78 16.54 -55.78 -3.83
C PRO A 78 16.33 -54.37 -3.22
N PRO A 79 15.08 -53.86 -3.20
CA PRO A 79 14.80 -52.52 -2.70
C PRO A 79 15.04 -52.43 -1.18
N PRO A 80 15.63 -51.34 -0.67
CA PRO A 80 15.72 -51.11 0.77
C PRO A 80 14.32 -50.88 1.35
N PRO A 81 14.07 -51.25 2.62
CA PRO A 81 12.78 -51.00 3.27
C PRO A 81 12.46 -49.49 3.30
N PRO A 82 11.18 -49.10 3.20
CA PRO A 82 10.79 -47.70 3.21
C PRO A 82 11.20 -47.06 4.55
N LEU A 83 11.91 -45.94 4.47
CA LEU A 83 12.22 -45.13 5.64
C LEU A 83 10.91 -44.66 6.30
N PRO A 84 10.83 -44.63 7.65
CA PRO A 84 9.66 -44.07 8.33
C PRO A 84 9.47 -42.61 7.87
N PRO A 85 8.22 -42.15 7.73
CA PRO A 85 7.96 -40.77 7.33
C PRO A 85 8.64 -39.83 8.33
N PRO A 86 9.30 -38.75 7.88
CA PRO A 86 9.90 -37.79 8.77
C PRO A 86 8.82 -37.24 9.72
N PRO A 87 9.15 -36.96 10.99
CA PRO A 87 8.19 -36.35 11.90
C PRO A 87 7.65 -35.07 11.26
N PRO A 88 6.34 -34.78 11.41
CA PRO A 88 5.78 -33.55 10.89
C PRO A 88 6.61 -32.37 11.43
N PRO A 89 6.93 -31.36 10.59
CA PRO A 89 7.66 -30.20 11.06
C PRO A 89 6.95 -29.64 12.29
N PRO A 90 7.68 -29.19 13.32
CA PRO A 90 7.05 -28.61 14.50
C PRO A 90 6.06 -27.55 14.00
N ARG A 91 4.80 -27.64 14.45
CA ARG A 91 3.81 -26.60 14.15
C ARG A 91 4.49 -25.30 14.57
N ARG A 92 4.85 -24.46 13.60
CA ARG A 92 5.20 -23.08 13.90
C ARG A 92 4.04 -22.59 14.75
N SER A 93 4.32 -22.34 16.03
CA SER A 93 3.53 -21.42 16.83
C SER A 93 3.20 -20.27 15.90
N GLN A 94 1.93 -19.89 15.79
CA GLN A 94 1.49 -18.78 14.95
C GLN A 94 2.36 -17.56 15.25
N GLU A 95 3.47 -17.43 14.54
CA GLU A 95 4.20 -16.20 14.38
C GLU A 95 3.15 -15.33 13.73
N ARG A 96 2.54 -14.44 14.51
CA ARG A 96 1.77 -13.34 13.95
C ARG A 96 2.65 -12.79 12.86
N ILE A 97 2.27 -13.03 11.60
CA ILE A 97 2.87 -12.36 10.46
C ILE A 97 2.54 -10.91 10.71
N HIS A 98 3.41 -10.22 11.43
CA HIS A 98 3.31 -8.79 11.59
C HIS A 98 3.50 -8.28 10.17
N MET A 99 2.43 -7.84 9.52
CA MET A 99 2.49 -7.43 8.11
C MET A 99 3.33 -6.15 7.97
N PHE A 100 3.38 -5.36 9.05
CA PHE A 100 4.06 -4.07 9.11
C PHE A 100 5.50 -4.17 9.59
N THR A 101 6.30 -3.20 9.17
CA THR A 101 7.68 -2.99 9.57
C THR A 101 7.76 -2.49 11.01
N ASN A 102 8.89 -2.75 11.66
CA ASN A 102 9.27 -2.13 12.92
C ASN A 102 10.80 -1.90 12.94
N ASP A 103 11.30 -1.18 13.94
CA ASP A 103 12.73 -0.84 14.04
C ASP A 103 13.65 -2.06 14.03
N GLN A 104 13.21 -3.15 14.66
CA GLN A 104 13.98 -4.39 14.71
C GLN A 104 14.12 -5.01 13.31
N ARG A 105 13.01 -5.11 12.57
CA ARG A 105 13.00 -5.59 11.18
C ARG A 105 13.76 -4.67 10.23
N GLN A 106 13.76 -3.36 10.48
CA GLN A 106 14.61 -2.44 9.74
C GLN A 106 16.08 -2.75 9.96
N LYS A 107 16.53 -2.80 11.21
CA LYS A 107 17.93 -3.14 11.54
C LYS A 107 18.37 -4.47 10.93
N GLU A 108 17.50 -5.48 10.94
CA GLU A 108 17.75 -6.78 10.31
C GLU A 108 17.86 -6.72 8.78
N ARG A 109 17.04 -5.88 8.12
CA ARG A 109 17.01 -5.76 6.65
C ARG A 109 18.10 -4.84 6.10
N THR A 110 18.38 -3.74 6.77
CA THR A 110 19.44 -2.80 6.42
C THR A 110 20.80 -3.49 6.51
N GLY A 111 20.99 -4.39 7.48
CA GLY A 111 22.27 -5.07 7.67
C GLY A 111 23.39 -4.07 7.99
N LYS A 112 24.65 -4.47 7.75
CA LYS A 112 25.83 -3.65 8.09
C LYS A 112 26.08 -2.48 7.12
N TYR A 113 25.50 -2.52 5.92
CA TYR A 113 25.83 -1.61 4.81
C TYR A 113 24.62 -0.94 4.14
N GLY A 114 23.40 -1.22 4.60
CA GLY A 114 22.22 -0.55 4.07
C GLY A 114 22.07 0.87 4.60
N SER A 115 21.42 1.72 3.82
CA SER A 115 21.05 3.07 4.26
C SER A 115 19.91 3.02 5.30
N PRO A 116 19.93 3.89 6.32
CA PRO A 116 18.78 4.16 7.18
C PRO A 116 17.52 4.45 6.37
N ARG A 117 16.35 4.04 6.88
CA ARG A 117 15.07 4.16 6.17
C ARG A 117 14.79 5.59 5.67
N LEU A 118 15.05 6.60 6.49
CA LEU A 118 14.85 8.00 6.11
C LEU A 118 15.77 8.41 4.95
N GLU A 119 17.05 8.02 5.00
CA GLU A 119 18.03 8.34 3.96
C GLU A 119 17.65 7.68 2.62
N TYR A 120 17.23 6.41 2.64
CA TYR A 120 16.77 5.73 1.44
C TYR A 120 15.53 6.41 0.81
N LEU A 121 14.55 6.81 1.64
CA LEU A 121 13.37 7.52 1.12
C LEU A 121 13.75 8.91 0.58
N GLN A 122 14.70 9.60 1.23
CA GLN A 122 15.24 10.87 0.73
C GLN A 122 15.96 10.68 -0.61
N GLU A 123 16.75 9.62 -0.79
CA GLU A 123 17.39 9.29 -2.06
C GLU A 123 16.37 9.07 -3.18
N LEU A 124 15.23 8.42 -2.90
CA LEU A 124 14.15 8.26 -3.87
C LEU A 124 13.54 9.62 -4.26
N VAL A 125 13.24 10.49 -3.29
CA VAL A 125 12.72 11.84 -3.56
C VAL A 125 13.71 12.66 -4.40
N THR A 126 14.99 12.62 -4.05
CA THR A 126 16.06 13.31 -4.80
C THR A 126 16.18 12.75 -6.23
N GLN A 127 16.09 11.43 -6.40
CA GLN A 127 16.11 10.83 -7.74
C GLN A 127 14.90 11.26 -8.57
N PHE A 128 13.71 11.37 -7.96
CA PHE A 128 12.51 11.84 -8.65
C PHE A 128 12.69 13.27 -9.16
N GLN A 129 13.16 14.17 -8.31
CA GLN A 129 13.37 15.59 -8.64
C GLN A 129 14.40 15.80 -9.77
N ASN A 130 15.40 14.91 -9.86
CA ASN A 130 16.45 14.98 -10.89
C ASN A 130 16.15 14.13 -12.13
N ALA A 131 15.08 13.33 -12.13
CA ALA A 131 14.75 12.45 -13.23
C ALA A 131 14.20 13.24 -14.42
N THR A 132 14.81 13.04 -15.59
CA THR A 132 14.31 13.55 -16.87
C THR A 132 13.44 12.54 -17.61
N SER A 133 13.51 11.27 -17.23
CA SER A 133 12.72 10.20 -17.82
C SER A 133 11.45 9.95 -17.01
N GLU A 134 10.31 9.98 -17.70
CA GLU A 134 8.99 9.64 -17.15
C GLU A 134 8.96 8.21 -16.59
N GLU A 135 9.63 7.25 -17.23
CA GLU A 135 9.70 5.87 -16.73
C GLU A 135 10.39 5.78 -15.36
N ILE A 136 11.41 6.62 -15.13
CA ILE A 136 12.10 6.67 -13.84
C ILE A 136 11.19 7.28 -12.78
N LYS A 137 10.50 8.37 -13.10
CA LYS A 137 9.52 9.00 -12.20
C LYS A 137 8.42 8.01 -11.80
N GLU A 138 7.84 7.31 -12.78
CA GLU A 138 6.83 6.27 -12.56
C GLU A 138 7.30 5.20 -11.57
N LYS A 139 8.51 4.67 -11.78
CA LYS A 139 9.10 3.65 -10.88
C LYS A 139 9.29 4.17 -9.46
N ILE A 140 9.77 5.41 -9.33
CA ILE A 140 10.01 6.01 -8.01
C ILE A 140 8.68 6.26 -7.28
N VAL A 141 7.67 6.83 -7.96
CA VAL A 141 6.35 7.06 -7.36
C VAL A 141 5.67 5.76 -6.98
N ALA A 142 5.76 4.72 -7.82
CA ALA A 142 5.27 3.39 -7.46
C ALA A 142 5.98 2.83 -6.22
N ASN A 143 7.29 3.04 -6.08
CA ASN A 143 8.05 2.60 -4.92
C ASN A 143 7.64 3.36 -3.64
N LEU A 144 7.57 4.69 -3.71
CA LEU A 144 7.07 5.53 -2.62
C LEU A 144 5.63 5.14 -2.22
N GLY A 145 4.75 4.87 -3.19
CA GLY A 145 3.38 4.42 -2.96
C GLY A 145 3.29 3.05 -2.26
N ASN A 146 4.26 2.17 -2.50
CA ASN A 146 4.40 0.90 -1.75
C ASN A 146 4.86 1.14 -0.31
N PHE A 147 5.78 2.07 -0.06
CA PHE A 147 6.17 2.45 1.32
C PHE A 147 5.01 3.10 2.09
N ALA A 148 4.14 3.83 1.40
CA ALA A 148 2.93 4.44 1.96
C ALA A 148 1.87 3.42 2.43
N TYR A 149 2.05 2.12 2.21
CA TYR A 149 1.18 1.09 2.79
C TYR A 149 1.48 0.79 4.27
N ASP A 150 2.70 1.08 4.72
CA ASP A 150 3.18 0.71 6.05
C ASP A 150 3.26 1.93 6.97
N PRO A 151 2.47 1.98 8.07
CA PRO A 151 2.46 3.11 8.99
C PRO A 151 3.82 3.48 9.58
N TYR A 152 4.75 2.53 9.63
CA TYR A 152 6.13 2.78 10.03
C TYR A 152 6.78 3.94 9.24
N ASN A 153 6.39 4.10 7.97
CA ASN A 153 6.98 5.11 7.09
C ASN A 153 6.31 6.48 7.18
N TYR A 154 5.12 6.61 7.77
CA TYR A 154 4.30 7.83 7.64
C TYR A 154 5.01 9.09 8.14
N THR A 155 5.73 9.02 9.25
CA THR A 155 6.50 10.16 9.74
C THR A 155 7.60 10.58 8.77
N PHE A 156 8.29 9.61 8.14
CA PHE A 156 9.31 9.91 7.12
C PHE A 156 8.68 10.48 5.86
N LEU A 157 7.54 9.93 5.40
CA LEU A 157 6.83 10.42 4.21
C LEU A 157 6.38 11.87 4.39
N ARG A 158 5.87 12.24 5.57
CA ARG A 158 5.54 13.63 5.90
C ARG A 158 6.78 14.51 6.00
N GLN A 159 7.84 14.04 6.64
CA GLN A 159 9.09 14.79 6.76
C GLN A 159 9.73 15.10 5.40
N LEU A 160 9.52 14.22 4.42
CA LEU A 160 10.08 14.31 3.07
C LEU A 160 9.10 14.89 2.04
N ASN A 161 7.95 15.40 2.49
CA ASN A 161 6.89 15.98 1.65
C ASN A 161 6.42 15.04 0.52
N VAL A 162 6.37 13.74 0.79
CA VAL A 162 5.99 12.73 -0.22
C VAL A 162 4.50 12.78 -0.55
N LEU A 163 3.66 13.25 0.37
CA LEU A 163 2.22 13.40 0.12
C LEU A 163 1.96 14.52 -0.88
N GLU A 164 2.68 15.62 -0.74
CA GLU A 164 2.70 16.76 -1.66
C GLU A 164 3.25 16.34 -3.02
N LEU A 165 4.34 15.57 -3.05
CA LEU A 165 4.87 14.98 -4.29
C LEU A 165 3.81 14.14 -5.01
N PHE A 166 3.02 13.33 -4.29
CA PHE A 166 1.92 12.60 -4.92
C PHE A 166 0.85 13.54 -5.48
N LEU A 167 0.50 14.62 -4.78
CA LEU A 167 -0.47 15.59 -5.27
C LEU A 167 0.02 16.30 -6.54
N ASP A 168 1.29 16.71 -6.58
CA ASP A 168 1.92 17.28 -7.79
C ASP A 168 1.80 16.32 -8.97
N CYS A 169 2.07 15.02 -8.73
CA CYS A 169 1.95 13.98 -9.76
C CYS A 169 0.52 13.78 -10.29
N LEU A 170 -0.54 14.14 -9.54
CA LEU A 170 -1.92 14.07 -10.04
C LEU A 170 -2.22 15.11 -11.13
N THR A 171 -1.40 16.16 -11.22
CA THR A 171 -1.55 17.23 -12.22
C THR A 171 -0.78 16.96 -13.51
N GLU A 172 0.08 15.93 -13.51
CA GLU A 172 0.88 15.56 -14.66
C GLU A 172 0.04 14.87 -15.75
N PRO A 173 0.40 15.01 -17.04
CA PRO A 173 -0.32 14.38 -18.14
C PRO A 173 -0.07 12.85 -18.23
N ASN A 174 0.92 12.33 -17.52
CA ASN A 174 1.29 10.92 -17.54
C ASN A 174 0.31 10.08 -16.70
N GLU A 175 -0.60 9.37 -17.37
CA GLU A 175 -1.63 8.55 -16.72
C GLU A 175 -1.08 7.50 -15.75
N ARG A 176 0.09 6.90 -16.03
CA ARG A 176 0.71 5.91 -15.13
C ARG A 176 1.25 6.58 -13.88
N LEU A 177 1.85 7.76 -14.03
CA LEU A 177 2.33 8.54 -12.90
C LEU A 177 1.17 8.95 -11.99
N VAL A 178 0.06 9.42 -12.58
CA VAL A 178 -1.18 9.74 -11.86
C VAL A 178 -1.72 8.51 -11.12
N GLU A 179 -1.82 7.35 -11.80
CA GLU A 179 -2.30 6.10 -11.20
C GLU A 179 -1.49 5.71 -9.94
N PHE A 180 -0.16 5.78 -10.03
CA PHE A 180 0.71 5.43 -8.90
C PHE A 180 0.64 6.44 -7.77
N ALA A 181 0.53 7.73 -8.10
CA ALA A 181 0.40 8.79 -7.12
C ALA A 181 -0.89 8.68 -6.31
N ILE A 182 -2.04 8.51 -6.98
CA ILE A 182 -3.33 8.32 -6.27
C ILE A 182 -3.32 7.01 -5.46
N GLY A 183 -2.64 5.97 -5.95
CA GLY A 183 -2.40 4.73 -5.20
C GLY A 183 -1.63 4.96 -3.91
N GLY A 184 -0.57 5.77 -3.95
CA GLY A 184 0.20 6.19 -2.77
C GLY A 184 -0.64 6.99 -1.77
N ILE A 185 -1.42 7.96 -2.25
CA ILE A 185 -2.38 8.73 -1.42
C ILE A 185 -3.40 7.79 -0.76
N CYS A 186 -3.98 6.88 -1.53
CA CYS A 186 -4.96 5.92 -1.05
C CYS A 186 -4.40 5.02 0.06
N ASN A 187 -3.13 4.63 -0.03
CA ASN A 187 -2.45 3.84 1.00
C ASN A 187 -2.14 4.65 2.28
N ALA A 188 -1.89 5.96 2.15
CA ALA A 188 -1.49 6.82 3.25
C ALA A 188 -2.65 7.50 3.99
N CYS A 189 -3.74 7.85 3.30
CA CYS A 189 -4.78 8.77 3.78
C CYS A 189 -5.71 8.20 4.86
N ALA A 190 -5.60 6.91 5.18
CA ALA A 190 -6.29 6.34 6.34
C ALA A 190 -5.70 6.80 7.69
N ASP A 191 -4.45 7.27 7.69
CA ASP A 191 -3.83 7.94 8.83
C ASP A 191 -4.32 9.39 8.91
N PRO A 192 -4.89 9.83 10.06
CA PRO A 192 -5.42 11.18 10.20
C PRO A 192 -4.37 12.28 9.97
N ALA A 193 -3.11 12.07 10.35
CA ALA A 193 -2.07 13.07 10.14
C ALA A 193 -1.68 13.20 8.65
N ASN A 194 -1.67 12.09 7.90
CA ASN A 194 -1.51 12.14 6.45
C ASN A 194 -2.72 12.77 5.76
N ALA A 195 -3.94 12.41 6.19
CA ALA A 195 -5.17 13.00 5.67
C ALA A 195 -5.19 14.53 5.82
N GLU A 196 -4.78 15.04 6.99
CA GLU A 196 -4.69 16.46 7.26
C GLU A 196 -3.74 17.17 6.28
N VAL A 197 -2.55 16.62 6.03
CA VAL A 197 -1.60 17.18 5.04
C VAL A 197 -2.24 17.22 3.65
N ILE A 198 -2.87 16.14 3.21
CA ILE A 198 -3.54 16.07 1.89
C ILE A 198 -4.64 17.14 1.76
N ILE A 199 -5.42 17.36 2.82
CA ILE A 199 -6.50 18.35 2.84
C ILE A 199 -5.92 19.77 2.81
N GLN A 200 -4.89 20.05 3.63
CA GLN A 200 -4.24 21.36 3.70
C GLN A 200 -3.57 21.76 2.37
N CYS A 201 -3.11 20.78 1.60
CA CYS A 201 -2.52 20.98 0.28
C CYS A 201 -3.54 20.96 -0.88
N GLU A 202 -4.83 21.24 -0.59
CA GLU A 202 -5.90 21.29 -1.60
C GLU A 202 -6.01 19.98 -2.44
N GLY A 203 -5.77 18.83 -1.81
CA GLY A 203 -5.79 17.54 -2.51
C GLY A 203 -7.17 17.02 -2.89
N ILE A 204 -8.25 17.50 -2.23
CA ILE A 204 -9.61 17.01 -2.46
C ILE A 204 -10.09 17.23 -3.91
N PRO A 205 -9.98 18.44 -4.51
CA PRO A 205 -10.30 18.65 -5.93
C PRO A 205 -9.55 17.72 -6.88
N LEU A 206 -8.25 17.50 -6.65
CA LEU A 206 -7.39 16.65 -7.49
C LEU A 206 -7.84 15.19 -7.44
N ILE A 207 -8.19 14.70 -6.25
CA ILE A 207 -8.70 13.35 -6.04
C ILE A 207 -10.10 13.19 -6.67
N ILE A 208 -10.97 14.21 -6.58
CA ILE A 208 -12.28 14.18 -7.24
C ILE A 208 -12.13 14.12 -8.76
N GLN A 209 -11.18 14.88 -9.34
CA GLN A 209 -10.91 14.84 -10.78
C GLN A 209 -10.53 13.43 -11.26
N CYS A 210 -9.79 12.67 -10.43
CA CYS A 210 -9.42 11.28 -10.72
C CYS A 210 -10.61 10.34 -10.91
N LEU A 211 -11.81 10.68 -10.41
CA LEU A 211 -13.04 9.90 -10.68
C LEU A 211 -13.45 9.90 -12.15
N SER A 212 -13.00 10.88 -12.93
CA SER A 212 -13.28 10.97 -14.38
C SER A 212 -12.19 10.30 -15.23
N SER A 213 -11.19 9.65 -14.61
CA SER A 213 -10.09 9.02 -15.33
C SER A 213 -10.57 7.84 -16.20
N PRO A 214 -10.02 7.66 -17.42
CA PRO A 214 -10.24 6.45 -18.20
C PRO A 214 -9.51 5.24 -17.58
N VAL A 215 -8.52 5.48 -16.72
CA VAL A 215 -7.76 4.44 -16.03
C VAL A 215 -8.57 3.93 -14.86
N ARG A 216 -9.03 2.69 -14.99
CA ARG A 216 -9.81 1.98 -14.00
C ARG A 216 -9.19 2.11 -12.60
N ASN A 217 -7.93 1.73 -12.40
CA ASN A 217 -7.29 1.75 -11.07
C ASN A 217 -7.27 3.14 -10.42
N THR A 218 -7.06 4.19 -11.21
CA THR A 218 -7.10 5.59 -10.75
C THR A 218 -8.43 5.93 -10.09
N VAL A 219 -9.54 5.50 -10.69
CA VAL A 219 -10.89 5.69 -10.12
C VAL A 219 -11.05 4.89 -8.80
N SER A 220 -10.48 3.70 -8.69
CA SER A 220 -10.53 2.85 -7.48
C SER A 220 -9.85 3.54 -6.32
N TYR A 221 -8.63 4.01 -6.56
CA TYR A 221 -7.84 4.69 -5.57
C TYR A 221 -8.46 6.03 -5.21
N ALA A 222 -9.08 6.75 -6.15
CA ALA A 222 -9.82 7.96 -5.86
C ALA A 222 -11.02 7.70 -4.94
N LEU A 223 -11.88 6.72 -5.26
CA LEU A 223 -13.01 6.32 -4.41
C LEU A 223 -12.55 5.93 -3.00
N GLY A 224 -11.46 5.15 -2.92
CA GLY A 224 -10.86 4.76 -1.66
C GLY A 224 -10.32 5.92 -0.84
N SER A 225 -9.63 6.85 -1.49
CA SER A 225 -9.12 8.06 -0.83
C SER A 225 -10.26 8.91 -0.30
N LEU A 226 -11.31 9.16 -1.10
CA LEU A 226 -12.48 9.92 -0.66
C LEU A 226 -13.22 9.24 0.50
N TYR A 227 -13.26 7.89 0.56
CA TYR A 227 -13.84 7.16 1.68
C TYR A 227 -13.18 7.48 3.04
N TYR A 228 -11.85 7.66 3.04
CA TYR A 228 -11.10 8.02 4.24
C TYR A 228 -11.08 9.54 4.49
N LEU A 229 -10.97 10.33 3.43
CA LEU A 229 -10.84 11.79 3.53
C LEU A 229 -12.17 12.50 3.82
N CYS A 230 -13.32 11.90 3.52
CA CYS A 230 -14.63 12.44 3.86
C CYS A 230 -14.85 12.44 5.37
N ASN A 231 -14.85 13.64 5.94
CA ASN A 231 -15.01 13.90 7.37
C ASN A 231 -15.75 15.24 7.57
N ALA A 232 -15.94 15.68 8.82
CA ALA A 232 -16.73 16.89 9.12
C ALA A 232 -16.27 18.16 8.39
N THR A 233 -14.98 18.31 8.08
CA THR A 233 -14.45 19.52 7.42
C THR A 233 -14.49 19.45 5.89
N THR A 234 -14.43 18.26 5.32
CA THR A 234 -14.39 18.03 3.86
C THR A 234 -15.73 17.60 3.28
N ARG A 235 -16.73 17.33 4.14
CA ARG A 235 -18.04 16.78 3.76
C ARG A 235 -18.73 17.61 2.68
N ASP A 236 -18.78 18.93 2.84
CA ASP A 236 -19.50 19.81 1.92
C ASP A 236 -18.88 19.82 0.52
N GLU A 237 -17.57 19.60 0.42
CA GLU A 237 -16.86 19.54 -0.84
C GLU A 237 -16.98 18.17 -1.52
N ILE A 238 -16.85 17.08 -0.74
CA ILE A 238 -16.86 15.70 -1.25
C ILE A 238 -18.28 15.20 -1.55
N LEU A 239 -19.28 15.63 -0.76
CA LEU A 239 -20.67 15.22 -0.91
C LEU A 239 -21.49 16.15 -1.79
N ARG A 240 -20.85 16.96 -2.65
CA ARG A 240 -21.57 17.73 -3.66
C ARG A 240 -22.44 16.81 -4.54
N PRO A 241 -23.65 17.23 -4.93
CA PRO A 241 -24.60 16.37 -5.64
C PRO A 241 -24.01 15.69 -6.87
N GLU A 242 -23.18 16.41 -7.65
CA GLU A 242 -22.59 15.89 -8.89
C GLU A 242 -21.62 14.73 -8.62
N ILE A 243 -20.88 14.81 -7.51
CA ILE A 243 -19.92 13.78 -7.08
C ILE A 243 -20.69 12.57 -6.54
N VAL A 244 -21.67 12.80 -5.67
CA VAL A 244 -22.51 11.73 -5.11
C VAL A 244 -23.22 10.96 -6.24
N ASP A 245 -23.72 11.66 -7.25
CA ASP A 245 -24.35 11.03 -8.41
C ASP A 245 -23.34 10.23 -9.24
N ALA A 246 -22.10 10.71 -9.40
CA ALA A 246 -21.04 9.92 -10.03
C ALA A 246 -20.75 8.62 -9.25
N ILE A 247 -20.65 8.70 -7.93
CA ILE A 247 -20.42 7.54 -7.05
C ILE A 247 -21.60 6.54 -7.13
N LYS A 248 -22.85 7.02 -7.14
CA LYS A 248 -24.04 6.16 -7.35
C LYS A 248 -23.99 5.43 -8.69
N ARG A 249 -23.54 6.08 -9.77
CA ARG A 249 -23.36 5.42 -11.08
C ARG A 249 -22.31 4.32 -11.01
N PHE A 250 -21.20 4.52 -10.31
CA PHE A 250 -20.20 3.47 -10.09
C PHE A 250 -20.76 2.30 -9.28
N ALA A 251 -21.55 2.58 -8.24
CA ALA A 251 -22.21 1.54 -7.45
C ALA A 251 -23.17 0.70 -8.31
N ALA A 252 -23.97 1.35 -9.17
CA ALA A 252 -24.91 0.70 -10.08
C ALA A 252 -24.24 -0.09 -11.23
N ALA A 253 -22.96 0.16 -11.52
CA ALA A 253 -22.23 -0.52 -12.59
C ALA A 253 -21.82 -1.98 -12.27
N GLY A 254 -22.28 -2.53 -11.14
CA GLY A 254 -21.82 -3.79 -10.51
C GLY A 254 -21.84 -5.06 -11.36
N ALA A 255 -22.53 -5.07 -12.51
CA ALA A 255 -22.49 -6.19 -13.46
C ALA A 255 -21.25 -6.19 -14.38
N VAL A 256 -20.61 -5.04 -14.59
CA VAL A 256 -19.47 -4.87 -15.50
C VAL A 256 -18.15 -4.76 -14.74
N ASN A 257 -18.18 -4.25 -13.50
CA ASN A 257 -16.98 -4.04 -12.71
C ASN A 257 -17.22 -4.07 -11.20
N VAL A 258 -17.13 -5.27 -10.62
CA VAL A 258 -17.46 -5.57 -9.21
C VAL A 258 -16.60 -4.77 -8.21
N GLY A 259 -15.36 -4.40 -8.56
CA GLY A 259 -14.44 -3.73 -7.63
C GLY A 259 -14.85 -2.31 -7.24
N PHE A 260 -15.00 -1.41 -8.22
CA PHE A 260 -15.43 -0.01 -7.98
C PHE A 260 -16.85 0.04 -7.46
N SER A 261 -17.72 -0.88 -7.88
CA SER A 261 -19.11 -0.94 -7.40
C SER A 261 -19.14 -1.18 -5.88
N ASN A 262 -18.33 -2.11 -5.37
CA ASN A 262 -18.24 -2.34 -3.93
C ASN A 262 -17.63 -1.14 -3.17
N LEU A 263 -16.60 -0.50 -3.72
CA LEU A 263 -15.99 0.68 -3.09
C LEU A 263 -16.94 1.88 -3.05
N ALA A 264 -17.64 2.11 -4.15
CA ALA A 264 -18.66 3.15 -4.25
C ALA A 264 -19.82 2.88 -3.30
N GLN A 265 -20.29 1.62 -3.20
CA GLN A 265 -21.32 1.26 -2.24
C GLN A 265 -20.86 1.49 -0.80
N ALA A 266 -19.64 1.06 -0.44
CA ALA A 266 -19.09 1.30 0.89
C ALA A 266 -18.97 2.80 1.24
N PHE A 267 -18.63 3.64 0.25
CA PHE A 267 -18.65 5.09 0.42
C PHE A 267 -20.05 5.62 0.71
N LEU A 268 -21.04 5.21 -0.08
CA LEU A 268 -22.43 5.65 0.07
C LEU A 268 -23.03 5.18 1.41
N ASP A 269 -22.77 3.94 1.80
CA ASP A 269 -23.23 3.36 3.05
C ASP A 269 -22.70 4.14 4.26
N LYS A 270 -21.43 4.55 4.22
CA LYS A 270 -20.79 5.28 5.31
C LYS A 270 -21.19 6.75 5.37
N HIS A 271 -21.20 7.46 4.24
CA HIS A 271 -21.24 8.92 4.24
C HIS A 271 -22.58 9.51 3.82
N VAL A 272 -23.37 8.77 3.04
CA VAL A 272 -24.62 9.25 2.45
C VAL A 272 -25.84 8.61 3.10
N SER A 273 -25.75 7.37 3.59
CA SER A 273 -26.89 6.71 4.23
C SER A 273 -27.30 7.34 5.57
N GLU A 274 -26.43 8.16 6.18
CA GLU A 274 -26.74 9.00 7.35
C GLU A 274 -27.49 10.30 6.98
N LEU A 275 -27.78 10.56 5.70
CA LEU A 275 -28.49 11.78 5.24
C LEU A 275 -30.00 11.58 5.01
N ASN A 276 -30.53 10.38 5.27
CA ASN A 276 -31.97 10.07 5.20
C ASN A 276 -32.50 9.67 6.58
#